data_AF-A0A395RTA7-F1
#
_entry.id   AF-A0A395RTA7-F1
#
_cell.length_a   1.000
_cell.length_b   1.000
_cell.length_c   1.000
_cell.angle_alpha   90.00
_cell.angle_beta   90.00
_cell.angle_gamma   90.00
#
_symmetry.space_group_name_H-M   'P 1'
#
loop_
_entity.id
_entity.type
_entity.pdbx_description
1 polymer ?
#
loop_
_entity_poly.entity_id
_entity_poly.type
_entity_poly.pdbx_seq_one_letter_code
_entity_poly.pdbx_strand_id
1 'polypeptide(L)'
;METDETVKIANLTRKTGVPGTDFQYQLWNDRLDSFRQQAFGQDLSSPPTLIQLQLFLHAVPKVIKGQSDDGSVSFTYVKTGLSIIKKNLAFQYKEFKLDEYDEAHLKNTLENLVQDGVLTKEPTRDDKHWVTGDIIGKMIKAMLEDGVNNGTMSWNALIMKTVSLLLQSITGGRSGDIRQSHLYQDSECLQWKHISISLDQDDSLFRATIDLVYTKGFRNNPGHTRSIEVKKFTEPQLNCLCPIKLLLCRRQRTAPENMRRQPRIRPYVPPQTEPQEEDGQGEDDVDTAAAD
;
A
#
# COMPACT_ATOMS: atom_id res chain seq x y z
N MET A 1 25.24 37.53 6.73
CA MET A 1 24.45 36.81 5.73
C MET A 1 24.34 35.38 6.22
N GLU A 2 23.30 35.07 7.00
CA GLU A 2 22.90 33.67 7.18
C GLU A 2 22.50 33.16 5.78
N THR A 3 23.17 32.12 5.33
CA THR A 3 22.95 31.53 4.01
C THR A 3 21.55 30.92 3.96
N ASP A 4 20.88 30.99 2.82
CA ASP A 4 19.55 30.42 2.55
C ASP A 4 19.42 28.94 3.01
N GLU A 5 20.54 28.22 3.08
CA GLU A 5 20.64 26.87 3.62
C GLU A 5 20.46 26.79 5.15
N THR A 6 21.02 27.73 5.93
CA THR A 6 20.82 27.78 7.39
C THR A 6 19.36 28.05 7.77
N VAL A 7 18.65 28.86 6.99
CA VAL A 7 17.21 29.11 7.16
C VAL A 7 16.37 27.88 6.78
N LYS A 8 16.79 27.12 5.75
CA LYS A 8 16.16 25.84 5.38
C LYS A 8 16.34 24.74 6.42
N ILE A 9 17.52 24.66 7.05
CA ILE A 9 17.81 23.71 8.13
C ILE A 9 17.04 24.06 9.42
N ALA A 10 16.86 25.35 9.71
CA ALA A 10 16.08 25.80 10.86
C ALA A 10 14.57 25.51 10.72
N ASN A 11 14.04 25.43 9.50
CA ASN A 11 12.61 25.21 9.21
C ASN A 11 12.33 23.81 8.64
N LEU A 12 13.03 22.79 9.15
CA LEU A 12 12.79 21.42 8.73
C LEU A 12 11.40 20.96 9.21
N THR A 13 10.53 20.63 8.26
CA THR A 13 9.32 19.85 8.54
C THR A 13 9.62 18.38 8.38
N ARG A 14 9.24 17.56 9.35
CA ARG A 14 9.36 16.10 9.23
C ARG A 14 8.53 15.60 8.03
N LYS A 15 9.21 15.11 6.99
CA LYS A 15 8.59 14.46 5.84
C LYS A 15 9.18 13.07 5.69
N THR A 16 8.32 12.07 5.53
CA THR A 16 8.74 10.69 5.29
C THR A 16 8.82 10.34 3.81
N GLY A 17 8.32 11.23 2.94
CA GLY A 17 8.26 11.01 1.49
C GLY A 17 7.15 10.03 1.07
N VAL A 18 6.33 9.59 2.02
CA VAL A 18 5.18 8.71 1.77
C VAL A 18 3.91 9.44 2.23
N PRO A 19 3.06 9.92 1.32
CA PRO A 19 1.91 10.77 1.66
C PRO A 19 0.98 10.16 2.71
N GLY A 20 0.75 8.84 2.64
CA GLY A 20 -0.08 8.13 3.63
C GLY A 20 0.54 8.11 5.03
N THR A 21 1.86 8.02 5.13
CA THR A 21 2.58 8.10 6.40
C THR A 21 2.52 9.53 6.93
N ASP A 22 2.81 10.53 6.10
CA ASP A 22 2.79 11.95 6.49
C ASP A 22 1.39 12.37 7.00
N PHE A 23 0.32 11.90 6.35
CA PHE A 23 -1.05 12.08 6.82
C PHE A 23 -1.29 11.47 8.22
N GLN A 24 -0.77 10.26 8.48
CA GLN A 24 -0.90 9.65 9.81
C GLN A 24 -0.12 10.42 10.88
N TYR A 25 1.05 10.98 10.54
CA TYR A 25 1.78 11.87 11.45
C TYR A 25 0.94 13.09 11.81
N GLN A 26 0.44 13.80 10.80
CA GLN A 26 -0.42 14.97 10.99
C GLN A 26 -1.65 14.63 11.83
N LEU A 27 -2.40 13.59 11.46
CA LEU A 27 -3.61 13.18 12.17
C LEU A 27 -3.39 12.94 13.67
N TRP A 28 -2.32 12.24 14.04
CA TRP A 28 -2.04 11.94 15.45
C TRP A 28 -1.53 13.15 16.22
N ASN A 29 -0.75 14.02 15.56
CA ASN A 29 -0.31 15.28 16.17
C ASN A 29 -1.50 16.23 16.38
N ASP A 30 -2.34 16.43 15.37
CA ASP A 30 -3.52 17.30 15.45
C ASP A 30 -4.47 16.85 16.57
N ARG A 31 -4.62 15.54 16.76
CA ARG A 31 -5.40 14.98 17.88
C ARG A 31 -4.79 15.32 19.24
N LEU A 32 -3.47 15.17 19.39
CA LEU A 32 -2.79 15.51 20.63
C LEU A 32 -2.86 17.00 20.91
N ASP A 33 -2.57 17.84 19.91
CA ASP A 33 -2.58 19.30 20.06
C ASP A 33 -3.98 19.81 20.37
N SER A 34 -5.01 19.30 19.69
CA SER A 34 -6.41 19.60 20.00
C SER A 34 -6.76 19.20 21.43
N PHE A 35 -6.34 18.01 21.87
CA PHE A 35 -6.55 17.55 23.25
C PHE A 35 -5.85 18.47 24.26
N ARG A 36 -4.60 18.87 24.00
CA ARG A 36 -3.84 19.76 24.89
C ARG A 36 -4.48 21.13 25.03
N GLN A 37 -4.92 21.71 23.92
CA GLN A 37 -5.62 22.99 23.91
C GLN A 37 -6.97 22.90 24.63
N GLN A 38 -7.76 21.86 24.37
CA GLN A 38 -9.10 21.73 24.94
C GLN A 38 -9.09 21.32 26.42
N ALA A 39 -8.23 20.39 26.82
CA ALA A 39 -8.22 19.85 28.18
C ALA A 39 -7.40 20.71 29.15
N PHE A 40 -6.35 21.39 28.68
CA PHE A 40 -5.42 22.12 29.55
C PHE A 40 -5.23 23.60 29.18
N GLY A 41 -5.80 24.08 28.07
CA GLY A 41 -5.61 25.46 27.61
C GLY A 41 -4.14 25.81 27.36
N GLN A 42 -3.29 24.81 27.11
CA GLN A 42 -1.85 25.00 27.03
C GLN A 42 -1.38 25.51 25.68
N ASP A 43 -0.34 26.32 25.73
CA ASP A 43 0.41 26.73 24.56
C ASP A 43 1.24 25.55 24.00
N LEU A 44 1.25 25.43 22.67
CA LEU A 44 1.95 24.37 21.93
C LEU A 44 3.46 24.67 21.76
N SER A 45 3.97 25.68 22.46
CA SER A 45 5.40 26.02 22.49
C SER A 45 6.20 25.11 23.44
N SER A 46 5.54 24.44 24.38
CA SER A 46 6.16 23.55 25.36
C SER A 46 5.84 22.08 25.08
N PRO A 47 6.77 21.14 25.40
CA PRO A 47 6.48 19.71 25.26
C PRO A 47 5.41 19.26 26.27
N PRO A 48 4.60 18.24 25.93
CA PRO A 48 3.66 17.66 26.87
C PRO A 48 4.39 16.85 27.95
N THR A 49 3.81 16.79 29.14
CA THR A 49 4.31 15.95 30.25
C THR A 49 3.87 14.49 30.10
N LEU A 50 4.53 13.57 30.81
CA LEU A 50 4.12 12.16 30.88
C LEU A 50 2.63 12.02 31.21
N ILE A 51 2.17 12.72 32.24
CA ILE A 51 0.78 12.67 32.71
C ILE A 51 -0.19 13.08 31.61
N GLN A 52 0.16 14.11 30.82
CA GLN A 52 -0.69 14.54 29.70
C GLN A 52 -0.76 13.51 28.59
N LEU A 53 0.36 12.84 28.31
CA LEU A 53 0.37 11.73 27.35
C LEU A 53 -0.51 10.57 27.85
N GLN A 54 -0.43 10.22 29.14
CA GLN A 54 -1.30 9.19 29.73
C GLN A 54 -2.78 9.59 29.64
N LEU A 55 -3.13 10.82 30.02
CA LEU A 55 -4.50 11.32 29.94
C LEU A 55 -5.01 11.36 28.49
N PHE A 56 -4.15 11.71 27.54
CA PHE A 56 -4.47 11.61 26.11
C PHE A 56 -4.80 10.17 25.71
N LEU A 57 -4.02 9.19 26.17
CA LEU A 57 -4.28 7.77 25.89
C LEU A 57 -5.61 7.28 26.49
N HIS A 58 -6.04 7.84 27.62
CA HIS A 58 -7.39 7.56 28.17
C HIS A 58 -8.51 8.29 27.41
N ALA A 59 -8.22 9.45 26.82
CA ALA A 59 -9.21 10.26 26.12
C ALA A 59 -9.43 9.80 24.67
N VAL A 60 -8.36 9.47 23.94
CA VAL A 60 -8.42 9.22 22.50
C VAL A 60 -9.36 8.06 22.11
N PRO A 61 -9.44 6.93 22.83
CA PRO A 61 -10.34 5.83 22.47
C PRO A 61 -11.82 6.21 22.59
N LYS A 62 -12.16 7.26 23.34
CA LYS A 62 -13.54 7.73 23.51
C LYS A 62 -14.03 8.55 22.32
N VAL A 63 -13.11 9.08 21.51
CA VAL A 63 -13.42 9.95 20.36
C VAL A 63 -13.20 9.27 19.01
N ILE A 64 -12.47 8.14 18.99
CA ILE A 64 -12.27 7.32 17.79
C ILE A 64 -13.12 6.06 17.90
N LYS A 65 -13.67 5.59 16.78
CA LYS A 65 -14.40 4.33 16.71
C LYS A 65 -13.57 3.29 15.96
N GLY A 66 -13.50 2.08 16.52
CA GLY A 66 -12.93 0.93 15.85
C GLY A 66 -13.79 0.43 14.69
N GLN A 67 -13.25 -0.55 13.97
CA GLN A 67 -13.97 -1.23 12.87
C GLN A 67 -14.65 -2.54 13.33
N SER A 68 -14.52 -2.91 14.59
CA SER A 68 -15.19 -4.09 15.16
C SER A 68 -16.66 -3.82 15.40
N ASP A 69 -17.43 -4.89 15.52
CA ASP A 69 -18.89 -4.82 15.69
C ASP A 69 -19.29 -4.08 16.98
N ASP A 70 -18.47 -4.17 18.02
CA ASP A 70 -18.61 -3.46 19.29
C ASP A 70 -18.05 -2.02 19.25
N GLY A 71 -17.42 -1.61 18.14
CA GLY A 71 -16.77 -0.32 17.98
C GLY A 71 -15.48 -0.15 18.78
N SER A 72 -14.96 -1.21 19.43
CA SER A 72 -13.76 -1.16 20.25
C SER A 72 -12.50 -0.84 19.44
N VAL A 73 -11.62 -0.04 20.04
CA VAL A 73 -10.44 0.45 19.35
C VAL A 73 -9.29 -0.55 19.48
N SER A 74 -8.64 -0.87 18.37
CA SER A 74 -7.48 -1.77 18.38
C SER A 74 -6.31 -1.18 19.19
N PHE A 75 -5.78 -1.98 20.11
CA PHE A 75 -4.55 -1.70 20.85
C PHE A 75 -3.38 -1.33 19.91
N THR A 76 -3.22 -2.07 18.82
CA THR A 76 -2.13 -1.86 17.85
C THR A 76 -2.24 -0.50 17.16
N TYR A 77 -3.47 -0.02 16.91
CA TYR A 77 -3.71 1.29 16.31
C TYR A 77 -3.25 2.41 17.24
N VAL A 78 -3.67 2.38 18.51
CA VAL A 78 -3.28 3.40 19.51
C VAL A 78 -1.78 3.33 19.82
N LYS A 79 -1.21 2.13 19.94
CA LYS A 79 0.23 1.93 20.14
C LYS A 79 1.07 2.54 19.00
N THR A 80 0.60 2.38 17.76
CA THR A 80 1.24 2.99 16.58
C THR A 80 1.12 4.51 16.62
N GLY A 81 -0.05 5.04 16.96
CA GLY A 81 -0.27 6.46 17.20
C GLY A 81 0.69 7.06 18.23
N LEU A 82 0.85 6.39 19.38
CA LEU A 82 1.81 6.80 20.40
C LEU A 82 3.25 6.81 19.88
N SER A 83 3.65 5.80 19.09
CA SER A 83 4.99 5.79 18.47
C SER A 83 5.22 6.98 17.53
N ILE A 84 4.19 7.34 16.75
CA ILE A 84 4.20 8.50 15.86
C ILE A 84 4.35 9.80 16.66
N ILE A 85 3.54 9.97 17.72
CA ILE A 85 3.58 11.12 18.61
C ILE A 85 4.96 11.27 19.23
N LYS A 86 5.50 10.22 19.85
CA LYS A 86 6.83 10.27 20.50
C LYS A 86 7.92 10.72 19.52
N LYS A 87 7.89 10.15 18.31
CA LYS A 87 8.80 10.53 17.23
C LYS A 87 8.66 12.00 16.84
N ASN A 88 7.43 12.52 16.78
CA ASN A 88 7.18 13.91 16.43
C ASN A 88 7.61 14.88 17.55
N LEU A 89 7.29 14.56 18.81
CA LEU A 89 7.68 15.37 19.97
C LEU A 89 9.20 15.48 20.08
N ALA A 90 9.92 14.37 19.89
CA ALA A 90 11.39 14.38 19.87
C ALA A 90 11.98 15.21 18.72
N PHE A 91 11.23 15.40 17.63
CA PHE A 91 11.64 16.25 16.51
C PHE A 91 11.32 17.74 16.78
N GLN A 92 10.15 18.02 17.36
CA GLN A 92 9.64 19.37 17.60
C GLN A 92 10.27 20.04 18.81
N TYR A 93 10.53 19.29 19.89
CA TYR A 93 11.04 19.81 21.15
C TYR A 93 12.39 19.18 21.47
N LYS A 94 13.47 19.95 21.34
CA LYS A 94 14.84 19.49 21.61
C LYS A 94 15.02 18.93 23.03
N GLU A 95 14.24 19.45 23.99
CA GLU A 95 14.29 19.06 25.40
C GLU A 95 13.41 17.84 25.71
N PHE A 96 12.52 17.43 24.79
CA PHE A 96 11.65 16.30 25.03
C PHE A 96 12.44 14.99 25.02
N LYS A 97 12.50 14.36 26.19
CA LYS A 97 13.05 13.03 26.39
C LYS A 97 12.13 12.28 27.34
N LEU A 98 11.85 11.03 27.00
CA LEU A 98 11.21 10.08 27.89
C LEU A 98 12.32 9.16 28.40
N ASP A 99 12.36 8.96 29.72
CA ASP A 99 13.25 7.96 30.30
C ASP A 99 12.63 6.54 30.26
N GLU A 100 13.34 5.55 30.77
CA GLU A 100 12.83 4.17 30.81
C GLU A 100 11.60 4.03 31.71
N TYR A 101 11.51 4.87 32.75
CA TYR A 101 10.39 4.89 33.68
C TYR A 101 9.12 5.42 32.99
N ASP A 102 9.21 6.52 32.27
CA ASP A 102 8.15 7.12 31.47
C ASP A 102 7.63 6.13 30.41
N GLU A 103 8.53 5.45 29.70
CA GLU A 103 8.18 4.44 28.70
C GLU A 103 7.45 3.24 29.32
N ALA A 104 7.90 2.77 30.49
CA ALA A 104 7.22 1.71 31.23
C ALA A 104 5.81 2.16 31.66
N HIS A 105 5.67 3.41 32.12
CA HIS A 105 4.39 3.99 32.50
C HIS A 105 3.42 4.09 31.33
N LEU A 106 3.86 4.59 30.17
CA LEU A 106 3.01 4.67 28.96
C LEU A 106 2.60 3.28 28.46
N LYS A 107 3.51 2.31 28.51
CA LYS A 107 3.21 0.91 28.16
C LYS A 107 2.15 0.34 29.10
N ASN A 108 2.32 0.51 30.41
CA ASN A 108 1.36 0.04 31.41
C ASN A 108 0.00 0.73 31.27
N THR A 109 -0.05 2.03 30.93
CA THR A 109 -1.30 2.72 30.63
C THR A 109 -2.06 2.04 29.49
N LEU A 110 -1.38 1.68 28.39
CA LEU A 110 -2.02 0.96 27.28
C LEU A 110 -2.49 -0.44 27.67
N GLU A 111 -1.72 -1.16 28.51
CA GLU A 111 -2.11 -2.48 29.00
C GLU A 111 -3.31 -2.41 29.95
N ASN A 112 -3.35 -1.42 30.85
CA ASN A 112 -4.49 -1.18 31.73
C ASN A 112 -5.75 -0.86 30.92
N LEU A 113 -5.64 -0.04 29.87
CA LEU A 113 -6.77 0.23 28.96
C LEU A 113 -7.30 -1.01 28.24
N VAL A 114 -6.45 -2.02 28.02
CA VAL A 114 -6.90 -3.32 27.50
C VAL A 114 -7.62 -4.12 28.60
N GLN A 115 -7.08 -4.13 29.81
CA GLN A 115 -7.71 -4.81 30.96
C GLN A 115 -9.08 -4.20 31.31
N ASP A 116 -9.20 -2.88 31.19
CA ASP A 116 -10.44 -2.12 31.40
C ASP A 116 -11.46 -2.31 30.25
N GLY A 117 -11.11 -3.06 29.20
CA GLY A 117 -11.96 -3.31 28.03
C GLY A 117 -12.15 -2.09 27.11
N VAL A 118 -11.38 -1.01 27.30
CA VAL A 118 -11.43 0.19 26.45
C VAL A 118 -10.74 -0.06 25.10
N LEU A 119 -9.66 -0.84 25.13
CA LEU A 119 -8.91 -1.27 23.95
C LEU A 119 -9.03 -2.78 23.77
N THR A 120 -9.08 -3.23 22.52
CA THR A 120 -9.05 -4.67 22.21
C THR A 120 -7.72 -5.09 21.59
N LYS A 121 -7.21 -6.25 22.01
CA LYS A 121 -6.13 -6.97 21.33
C LYS A 121 -6.66 -7.99 20.33
N GLU A 122 -7.95 -8.27 20.37
CA GLU A 122 -8.57 -9.20 19.44
C GLU A 122 -8.49 -8.62 18.02
N PRO A 123 -8.10 -9.44 17.04
CA PRO A 123 -8.08 -9.00 15.67
C PRO A 123 -9.52 -8.69 15.24
N THR A 124 -9.76 -7.47 14.75
CA THR A 124 -11.06 -7.10 14.16
C THR A 124 -11.44 -7.95 12.93
N ARG A 125 -10.50 -8.76 12.42
CA ARG A 125 -10.71 -9.69 11.32
C ARG A 125 -10.11 -11.01 11.75
N ASP A 126 -10.96 -11.92 12.21
CA ASP A 126 -10.55 -13.20 12.76
C ASP A 126 -9.79 -14.06 11.74
N ASP A 127 -10.12 -13.92 10.45
CA ASP A 127 -9.52 -14.72 9.40
C ASP A 127 -8.85 -13.89 8.30
N LYS A 128 -7.54 -14.10 8.14
CA LYS A 128 -6.85 -13.76 6.89
C LYS A 128 -7.20 -14.81 5.84
N HIS A 129 -8.29 -14.60 5.11
CA HIS A 129 -8.63 -15.47 3.99
C HIS A 129 -7.66 -15.24 2.82
N TRP A 130 -7.05 -16.34 2.36
CA TRP A 130 -6.29 -16.35 1.12
C TRP A 130 -7.27 -16.31 -0.05
N VAL A 131 -7.27 -15.21 -0.78
CA VAL A 131 -8.08 -15.08 -1.99
C VAL A 131 -7.28 -15.65 -3.15
N THR A 132 -7.64 -16.85 -3.61
CA THR A 132 -7.01 -17.50 -4.78
C THR A 132 -7.53 -16.91 -6.10
N GLY A 133 -6.83 -17.20 -7.20
CA GLY A 133 -7.26 -16.81 -8.55
C GLY A 133 -8.67 -17.28 -8.89
N ASP A 134 -9.09 -18.45 -8.37
CA ASP A 134 -10.42 -19.01 -8.60
C ASP A 134 -11.52 -18.19 -7.92
N ILE A 135 -11.27 -17.71 -6.70
CA ILE A 135 -12.21 -16.84 -5.98
C ILE A 135 -12.38 -15.53 -6.76
N ILE A 136 -11.29 -14.95 -7.25
CA ILE A 136 -11.33 -13.74 -8.09
C ILE A 136 -12.09 -14.01 -9.38
N GLY A 137 -11.88 -15.17 -10.00
CA GLY A 137 -12.63 -15.61 -11.18
C GLY A 137 -14.14 -15.68 -10.93
N LYS A 138 -14.56 -16.27 -9.81
CA LYS A 138 -15.97 -16.33 -9.39
C LYS A 138 -16.53 -14.94 -9.12
N MET A 139 -15.80 -14.08 -8.42
CA MET A 139 -16.21 -12.70 -8.15
C MET A 139 -16.41 -11.91 -9.44
N ILE A 140 -15.47 -11.99 -10.38
CA ILE A 140 -15.55 -11.30 -11.67
C ILE A 140 -16.76 -11.78 -12.47
N LYS A 141 -16.98 -13.10 -12.54
CA LYS A 141 -18.15 -13.68 -13.22
C LYS A 141 -19.44 -13.17 -12.59
N ALA A 142 -19.59 -13.28 -11.28
CA ALA A 142 -20.77 -12.81 -10.56
C ALA A 142 -21.02 -11.31 -10.76
N MET A 143 -19.98 -10.47 -10.72
CA MET A 143 -20.10 -9.02 -10.96
C MET A 143 -20.58 -8.70 -12.39
N LEU A 144 -20.10 -9.44 -13.39
CA LEU A 144 -20.50 -9.24 -14.78
C LEU A 144 -21.91 -9.77 -15.04
N GLU A 145 -22.24 -10.94 -14.51
CA GLU A 145 -23.57 -11.55 -14.59
C GLU A 145 -24.63 -10.66 -13.91
N ASP A 146 -24.34 -10.12 -12.72
CA ASP A 146 -25.19 -9.15 -12.04
C ASP A 146 -25.42 -7.90 -12.89
N GLY A 147 -24.35 -7.34 -13.48
CA GLY A 147 -24.46 -6.20 -14.38
C GLY A 147 -25.27 -6.46 -15.65
N VAL A 148 -25.29 -7.70 -16.15
CA VAL A 148 -26.13 -8.12 -17.29
C VAL A 148 -27.58 -8.29 -16.85
N ASN A 149 -27.83 -8.98 -15.74
CA ASN A 149 -29.17 -9.39 -15.31
C ASN A 149 -29.96 -8.25 -14.65
N ASN A 150 -29.28 -7.44 -13.84
CA ASN A 150 -29.90 -6.37 -13.03
C ASN A 150 -29.57 -4.97 -13.58
N GLY A 151 -28.73 -4.89 -14.61
CA GLY A 151 -28.20 -3.63 -15.13
C GLY A 151 -27.10 -3.04 -14.26
N THR A 152 -26.40 -2.03 -14.79
CA THR A 152 -25.38 -1.29 -14.04
C THR A 152 -25.45 0.19 -14.36
N MET A 153 -25.21 1.03 -13.35
CA MET A 153 -25.16 2.49 -13.51
C MET A 153 -24.09 2.92 -14.52
N SER A 154 -22.99 2.16 -14.63
CA SER A 154 -21.95 2.43 -15.62
C SER A 154 -21.14 1.18 -15.94
N TRP A 155 -21.27 0.70 -17.18
CA TRP A 155 -20.42 -0.37 -17.72
C TRP A 155 -18.93 -0.03 -17.67
N ASN A 156 -18.58 1.25 -17.80
CA ASN A 156 -17.20 1.70 -17.67
C ASN A 156 -16.66 1.49 -16.26
N ALA A 157 -17.45 1.82 -15.24
CA ALA A 157 -17.05 1.60 -13.85
C ALA A 157 -16.97 0.11 -13.52
N LEU A 158 -17.95 -0.69 -13.96
CA LEU A 158 -17.96 -2.14 -13.74
C LEU A 158 -16.73 -2.80 -14.36
N ILE A 159 -16.46 -2.55 -15.65
CA ILE A 159 -15.30 -3.10 -16.36
C ILE A 159 -13.99 -2.64 -15.73
N MET A 160 -13.90 -1.39 -15.26
CA MET A 160 -12.72 -0.92 -14.54
C MET A 160 -12.47 -1.69 -13.25
N LYS A 161 -13.52 -1.93 -12.45
CA LYS A 161 -13.40 -2.74 -11.22
C LYS A 161 -12.93 -4.15 -11.55
N THR A 162 -13.52 -4.77 -12.57
CA THR A 162 -13.15 -6.10 -13.04
C THR A 162 -11.69 -6.18 -13.51
N VAL A 163 -11.27 -5.22 -14.36
CA VAL A 163 -9.88 -5.13 -14.84
C VAL A 163 -8.92 -4.91 -13.68
N SER A 164 -9.23 -4.03 -12.72
CA SER A 164 -8.35 -3.78 -11.58
C SER A 164 -8.16 -5.03 -10.71
N LEU A 165 -9.24 -5.77 -10.42
CA LEU A 165 -9.15 -7.04 -9.67
C LEU A 165 -8.33 -8.10 -10.40
N LEU A 166 -8.55 -8.23 -11.72
CA LEU A 166 -7.81 -9.19 -12.54
C LEU A 166 -6.33 -8.81 -12.66
N LEU A 167 -6.01 -7.55 -12.91
CA LEU A 167 -4.62 -7.09 -12.98
C LEU A 167 -3.91 -7.27 -11.64
N GLN A 168 -4.60 -7.02 -10.53
CA GLN A 168 -4.06 -7.26 -9.20
C GLN A 168 -3.74 -8.74 -8.98
N SER A 169 -4.64 -9.65 -9.41
CA SER A 169 -4.46 -11.08 -9.23
C SER A 169 -3.31 -11.65 -10.08
N ILE A 170 -3.25 -11.30 -11.36
CA ILE A 170 -2.23 -11.84 -12.28
C ILE A 170 -0.83 -11.30 -11.98
N THR A 171 -0.73 -10.05 -11.52
CA THR A 171 0.56 -9.44 -11.23
C THR A 171 1.02 -9.70 -9.79
N GLY A 172 0.11 -10.12 -8.90
CA GLY A 172 0.37 -10.14 -7.46
C GLY A 172 0.72 -8.76 -6.89
N GLY A 173 0.33 -7.68 -7.57
CA GLY A 173 0.58 -6.31 -7.16
C GLY A 173 -0.32 -5.88 -6.00
N ARG A 174 0.08 -4.82 -5.30
CA ARG A 174 -0.82 -4.13 -4.35
C ARG A 174 -1.86 -3.34 -5.14
N SER A 175 -3.00 -3.06 -4.50
CA SER A 175 -4.03 -2.20 -5.09
C SER A 175 -3.47 -0.84 -5.51
N GLY A 176 -2.55 -0.28 -4.72
CA GLY A 176 -1.84 0.96 -5.03
C GLY A 176 -0.86 0.88 -6.21
N ASP A 177 -0.43 -0.32 -6.61
CA ASP A 177 0.42 -0.52 -7.79
C ASP A 177 -0.44 -0.50 -9.07
N ILE A 178 -1.70 -0.94 -8.98
CA ILE A 178 -2.64 -1.01 -10.12
C ILE A 178 -3.43 0.28 -10.29
N ARG A 179 -3.85 0.91 -9.19
CA ARG A 179 -4.66 2.13 -9.19
C ARG A 179 -4.08 3.16 -8.23
N GLN A 180 -4.11 4.42 -8.64
CA GLN A 180 -3.70 5.54 -7.81
C GLN A 180 -4.46 5.53 -6.47
N SER A 181 -3.68 5.60 -5.39
CA SER A 181 -4.20 5.73 -4.04
C SER A 181 -4.60 7.18 -3.78
N HIS A 182 -5.64 7.41 -2.98
CA HIS A 182 -6.26 8.73 -2.80
C HIS A 182 -5.30 9.85 -2.37
N LEU A 183 -4.28 9.52 -1.58
CA LEU A 183 -3.32 10.48 -1.03
C LEU A 183 -2.14 10.77 -1.96
N TYR A 184 -2.05 10.08 -3.09
CA TYR A 184 -1.02 10.32 -4.09
C TYR A 184 -1.60 11.20 -5.20
N GLN A 185 -0.90 12.29 -5.52
CA GLN A 185 -1.29 13.22 -6.57
C GLN A 185 -0.67 12.83 -7.91
N ASP A 186 0.51 12.21 -7.86
CA ASP A 186 1.24 11.77 -9.02
C ASP A 186 0.74 10.45 -9.59
N SER A 187 1.15 10.21 -10.82
CA SER A 187 0.76 9.05 -11.62
C SER A 187 1.49 7.74 -11.23
N GLU A 188 1.80 7.58 -9.94
CA GLU A 188 2.51 6.44 -9.33
C GLU A 188 1.64 5.17 -9.23
N CYS A 189 1.15 4.71 -10.37
CA CYS A 189 0.43 3.45 -10.52
C CYS A 189 0.62 2.90 -11.94
N LEU A 190 0.05 1.74 -12.22
CA LEU A 190 0.02 1.18 -13.56
C LEU A 190 -0.68 2.14 -14.53
N GLN A 191 -0.04 2.38 -15.66
CA GLN A 191 -0.52 3.25 -16.74
C GLN A 191 -0.56 2.48 -18.04
N TRP A 192 -1.35 2.97 -19.00
CA TRP A 192 -1.37 2.39 -20.35
C TRP A 192 -0.01 2.34 -21.04
N LYS A 193 0.90 3.27 -20.73
CA LYS A 193 2.26 3.27 -21.28
C LYS A 193 3.12 2.11 -20.76
N HIS A 194 2.71 1.47 -19.66
CA HIS A 194 3.36 0.29 -19.07
C HIS A 194 2.73 -1.03 -19.52
N ILE A 195 1.80 -0.99 -20.49
CA ILE A 195 1.13 -2.18 -21.01
C ILE A 195 1.43 -2.25 -22.50
N SER A 196 2.17 -3.26 -22.89
CA SER A 196 2.46 -3.58 -24.28
C SER A 196 1.62 -4.77 -24.70
N ILE A 197 0.89 -4.69 -25.81
CA ILE A 197 0.14 -5.82 -26.38
C ILE A 197 0.67 -6.06 -27.78
N SER A 198 1.14 -7.28 -28.03
CA SER A 198 1.66 -7.74 -29.33
C SER A 198 0.90 -9.00 -29.79
N LEU A 199 0.88 -9.23 -31.10
CA LEU A 199 0.51 -10.52 -31.66
C LEU A 199 1.80 -11.34 -31.74
N ASP A 200 1.82 -12.49 -31.09
CA ASP A 200 2.91 -13.45 -31.23
C ASP A 200 2.77 -14.17 -32.57
N GLN A 201 3.88 -14.23 -33.31
CA GLN A 201 3.93 -14.79 -34.65
C GLN A 201 3.93 -16.32 -34.61
N ASP A 202 4.42 -16.91 -33.51
CA ASP A 202 4.60 -18.36 -33.39
C ASP A 202 3.27 -19.07 -33.09
N ASP A 203 2.46 -18.51 -32.18
CA ASP A 203 1.19 -19.10 -31.76
C ASP A 203 -0.05 -18.37 -32.32
N SER A 204 0.15 -17.26 -33.04
CA SER A 204 -0.95 -16.38 -33.52
C SER A 204 -1.88 -15.89 -32.40
N LEU A 205 -1.41 -15.84 -31.15
CA LEU A 205 -2.14 -15.34 -30.00
C LEU A 205 -1.64 -13.96 -29.58
N PHE A 206 -2.54 -13.19 -28.99
CA PHE A 206 -2.14 -11.94 -28.35
C PHE A 206 -1.39 -12.22 -27.06
N ARG A 207 -0.30 -11.49 -26.86
CA ARG A 207 0.46 -11.43 -25.61
C ARG A 207 0.45 -10.01 -25.09
N ALA A 208 0.44 -9.88 -23.77
CA ALA A 208 0.62 -8.60 -23.13
C ALA A 208 1.72 -8.66 -22.09
N THR A 209 2.59 -7.66 -22.11
CA THR A 209 3.59 -7.42 -21.07
C THR A 209 3.11 -6.26 -20.22
N ILE A 210 3.07 -6.47 -18.91
CA ILE A 210 2.60 -5.50 -17.92
C ILE A 210 3.77 -5.17 -17.00
N ASP A 211 4.19 -3.90 -17.04
CA ASP A 211 5.34 -3.42 -16.28
C ASP A 211 4.90 -2.68 -15.02
N LEU A 212 5.22 -3.25 -13.86
CA LEU A 212 5.01 -2.61 -12.56
C LEU A 212 6.25 -1.80 -12.18
N VAL A 213 6.21 -0.50 -12.46
CA VAL A 213 7.31 0.45 -12.24
C VAL A 213 7.29 1.07 -10.82
N TYR A 214 6.12 1.13 -10.18
CA TYR A 214 5.94 1.86 -8.90
C TYR A 214 5.74 0.92 -7.69
N THR A 215 6.39 -0.25 -7.71
CA THR A 215 6.26 -1.23 -6.64
C THR A 215 6.77 -0.66 -5.30
N LYS A 216 6.18 -1.13 -4.20
CA LYS A 216 6.58 -0.70 -2.85
C LYS A 216 8.08 -0.92 -2.62
N GLY A 217 8.77 0.11 -2.14
CA GLY A 217 10.22 0.08 -1.87
C GLY A 217 11.06 0.57 -3.05
N PHE A 218 10.50 0.61 -4.26
CA PHE A 218 11.23 0.92 -5.49
C PHE A 218 10.66 2.10 -6.28
N ARG A 219 9.76 2.90 -5.68
CA ARG A 219 9.06 4.01 -6.37
C ARG A 219 9.98 5.05 -6.99
N ASN A 220 11.14 5.29 -6.37
CA ASN A 220 12.15 6.25 -6.85
C ASN A 220 13.25 5.59 -7.69
N ASN A 221 13.15 4.28 -7.97
CA ASN A 221 14.13 3.55 -8.74
C ASN A 221 13.51 3.09 -10.07
N PRO A 222 13.62 3.90 -11.15
CA PRO A 222 13.05 3.55 -12.45
C PRO A 222 13.72 2.32 -13.08
N GLY A 223 14.88 1.89 -12.59
CA GLY A 223 15.55 0.67 -13.04
C GLY A 223 14.90 -0.61 -12.49
N HIS A 224 14.11 -0.54 -11.42
CA HIS A 224 13.45 -1.70 -10.86
C HIS A 224 12.03 -1.82 -11.40
N THR A 225 11.89 -2.55 -12.51
CA THR A 225 10.60 -2.86 -13.12
C THR A 225 10.29 -4.33 -12.99
N ARG A 226 9.11 -4.66 -12.44
CA ARG A 226 8.61 -6.03 -12.44
C ARG A 226 7.67 -6.24 -13.63
N SER A 227 8.12 -6.98 -14.62
CA SER A 227 7.34 -7.31 -15.81
C SER A 227 6.61 -8.64 -15.64
N ILE A 228 5.33 -8.68 -16.00
CA ILE A 228 4.53 -9.90 -16.07
C ILE A 228 4.03 -10.06 -17.50
N GLU A 229 4.26 -11.23 -18.08
CA GLU A 229 3.71 -11.60 -19.38
C GLU A 229 2.41 -12.40 -19.20
N VAL A 230 1.39 -12.05 -19.98
CA VAL A 230 0.12 -12.76 -20.03
C VAL A 230 -0.26 -13.09 -21.45
N LYS A 231 -0.76 -14.32 -21.66
CA LYS A 231 -1.27 -14.78 -22.95
C LYS A 231 -2.78 -14.68 -23.01
N LYS A 232 -3.32 -14.49 -24.21
CA LYS A 232 -4.77 -14.57 -24.46
C LYS A 232 -5.27 -15.99 -24.14
N PHE A 233 -6.37 -16.07 -23.40
CA PHE A 233 -7.06 -17.35 -23.20
C PHE A 233 -7.80 -17.78 -24.46
N THR A 234 -7.66 -19.06 -24.81
CA THR A 234 -8.29 -19.72 -25.96
C THR A 234 -9.69 -20.21 -25.61
N GLU A 235 -9.90 -20.66 -24.37
CA GLU A 235 -11.15 -21.22 -23.90
C GLU A 235 -12.28 -20.16 -23.79
N PRO A 236 -13.44 -20.38 -24.43
CA PRO A 236 -14.55 -19.44 -24.38
C PRO A 236 -15.06 -19.13 -22.97
N GLN A 237 -15.05 -20.13 -22.09
CA GLN A 237 -15.50 -20.03 -20.70
C GLN A 237 -14.64 -19.11 -19.82
N LEU A 238 -13.42 -18.79 -20.26
CA LEU A 238 -12.49 -17.89 -19.58
C LEU A 238 -12.46 -16.50 -20.23
N ASN A 239 -13.34 -16.22 -21.20
CA ASN A 239 -13.36 -14.95 -21.92
C ASN A 239 -13.52 -13.74 -20.99
N CYS A 240 -14.38 -13.86 -19.98
CA CYS A 240 -14.62 -12.83 -18.98
C CYS A 240 -13.45 -12.63 -18.01
N LEU A 241 -12.49 -13.57 -17.99
CA LEU A 241 -11.27 -13.53 -17.19
C LEU A 241 -10.02 -13.23 -18.03
N CYS A 242 -10.17 -13.04 -19.34
CA CYS A 242 -9.02 -12.80 -20.21
C CYS A 242 -8.53 -11.34 -20.06
N PRO A 243 -7.32 -11.11 -19.52
CA PRO A 243 -6.83 -9.77 -19.23
C PRO A 243 -6.72 -8.92 -20.50
N ILE A 244 -6.26 -9.53 -21.60
CA ILE A 244 -6.13 -8.85 -22.90
C ILE A 244 -7.48 -8.40 -23.43
N LYS A 245 -8.52 -9.26 -23.37
CA LYS A 245 -9.86 -8.89 -23.85
C LYS A 245 -10.44 -7.74 -23.02
N LEU A 246 -10.33 -7.81 -21.70
CA LEU A 246 -10.85 -6.75 -20.84
C LEU A 246 -10.09 -5.43 -20.98
N LEU A 247 -8.76 -5.47 -21.16
CA LEU A 247 -7.93 -4.29 -21.46
C LEU A 247 -8.36 -3.65 -22.78
N LEU A 248 -8.58 -4.45 -23.84
CA LEU A 248 -9.06 -3.95 -25.13
C LEU A 248 -10.46 -3.35 -25.04
N CYS A 249 -11.40 -4.05 -24.36
CA CYS A 249 -12.75 -3.55 -24.10
C CYS A 249 -12.72 -2.22 -23.35
N ARG A 250 -11.83 -2.07 -22.36
CA ARG A 250 -11.67 -0.83 -21.62
C ARG A 250 -11.15 0.30 -22.51
N ARG A 251 -10.08 0.05 -23.27
CA ARG A 251 -9.46 1.06 -24.14
C ARG A 251 -10.46 1.62 -25.17
N GLN A 252 -11.23 0.75 -25.81
CA GLN A 252 -12.24 1.15 -26.79
C GLN A 252 -13.32 2.07 -26.20
N ARG A 253 -13.66 1.88 -24.93
CA ARG A 253 -14.70 2.68 -24.25
C ARG A 253 -14.20 4.00 -23.66
N THR A 254 -12.88 4.19 -23.55
CA THR A 254 -12.28 5.42 -23.01
C THR A 254 -11.66 6.35 -24.05
N ALA A 255 -11.37 5.85 -25.25
CA ALA A 255 -10.64 6.64 -26.23
C ALA A 255 -11.52 7.80 -26.74
N PRO A 256 -11.09 9.07 -26.60
CA PRO A 256 -11.69 10.15 -27.38
C PRO A 256 -11.44 9.85 -28.87
N GLU A 257 -12.39 10.24 -29.73
CA GLU A 257 -12.47 9.85 -31.15
C GLU A 257 -11.17 10.12 -31.93
N ASN A 258 -10.39 11.13 -31.52
CA ASN A 258 -9.13 11.55 -32.12
C ASN A 258 -7.88 10.77 -31.65
N MET A 259 -8.01 9.87 -30.67
CA MET A 259 -6.91 9.05 -30.12
C MET A 259 -7.01 7.57 -30.51
N ARG A 260 -7.90 7.24 -31.48
CA ARG A 260 -7.98 5.93 -32.16
C ARG A 260 -6.77 5.64 -33.07
N ARG A 261 -5.61 6.26 -32.85
CA ARG A 261 -4.36 5.80 -33.47
C ARG A 261 -3.95 4.50 -32.77
N GLN A 262 -3.72 3.49 -33.61
CA GLN A 262 -3.55 2.09 -33.26
C GLN A 262 -2.57 1.87 -32.07
N PRO A 263 -2.70 0.76 -31.32
CA PRO A 263 -1.60 0.31 -30.48
C PRO A 263 -0.31 0.33 -31.31
N ARG A 264 0.81 0.83 -30.75
CA ARG A 264 2.12 0.54 -31.35
C ARG A 264 2.31 -0.96 -31.20
N ILE A 265 1.86 -1.71 -32.20
CA ILE A 265 2.16 -3.13 -32.36
C ILE A 265 3.67 -3.17 -32.59
N ARG A 266 4.41 -3.44 -31.52
CA ARG A 266 5.82 -3.76 -31.62
C ARG A 266 5.93 -5.26 -31.88
N PRO A 267 6.92 -5.70 -32.67
CA PRO A 267 7.29 -7.10 -32.67
C PRO A 267 7.54 -7.55 -31.23
N TYR A 268 7.06 -8.74 -30.88
CA TYR A 268 7.42 -9.34 -29.61
C TYR A 268 8.94 -9.54 -29.58
N VAL A 269 9.58 -9.02 -28.54
CA VAL A 269 10.98 -9.32 -28.24
C VAL A 269 10.97 -10.03 -26.89
N PRO A 270 11.36 -11.30 -26.82
CA PRO A 270 11.38 -12.04 -25.56
C PRO A 270 12.29 -11.33 -24.55
N PRO A 271 11.92 -11.31 -23.25
CA PRO A 271 12.79 -10.77 -22.22
C PRO A 271 14.12 -11.54 -22.20
N GLN A 272 15.23 -10.81 -22.24
CA GLN A 272 16.55 -11.40 -22.04
C GLN A 272 16.63 -11.89 -20.60
N THR A 273 16.67 -13.21 -20.41
CA THR A 273 17.09 -13.80 -19.14
C THR A 273 18.55 -13.43 -18.94
N GLU A 274 18.82 -12.50 -18.02
CA GLU A 274 20.15 -12.35 -17.45
C GLU A 274 20.55 -13.70 -16.82
N PRO A 275 21.77 -14.21 -17.08
CA PRO A 275 22.23 -15.42 -16.43
C PRO A 275 22.22 -15.19 -14.92
N GLN A 276 21.50 -16.05 -14.20
CA GLN A 276 21.67 -16.16 -12.76
C GLN A 276 23.12 -16.59 -12.53
N GLU A 277 23.90 -15.76 -11.86
CA GLU A 277 25.17 -16.19 -11.27
C GLU A 277 24.84 -17.38 -10.36
N GLU A 278 25.22 -18.57 -10.79
CA GLU A 278 25.27 -19.74 -9.93
C GLU A 278 26.32 -19.44 -8.87
N ASP A 279 25.86 -19.07 -7.67
CA ASP A 279 26.68 -19.08 -6.48
C ASP A 279 27.27 -20.48 -6.34
N GLY A 280 28.56 -20.56 -6.65
CA GLY A 280 29.35 -21.77 -6.58
C GLY A 280 29.18 -22.43 -5.22
N GLN A 281 28.73 -23.68 -5.25
CA GLN A 281 28.92 -24.60 -4.15
C GLN A 281 30.42 -24.72 -3.91
N GLY A 282 30.90 -24.06 -2.85
CA GLY A 282 32.19 -24.37 -2.26
C GLY A 282 32.15 -25.80 -1.74
N GLU A 283 32.74 -26.70 -2.52
CA GLU A 283 33.34 -27.93 -2.03
C GLU A 283 34.32 -27.56 -0.90
N ASP A 284 33.96 -27.87 0.34
CA ASP A 284 34.93 -28.11 1.40
C ASP A 284 34.74 -29.58 1.79
N ASP A 285 35.41 -30.45 1.06
CA ASP A 285 35.70 -31.81 1.50
C ASP A 285 37.22 -31.96 1.58
N VAL A 286 37.65 -32.71 2.61
CA VAL A 286 39.00 -33.26 2.86
C VAL A 286 39.93 -32.32 3.64
N ASP A 287 40.31 -32.60 4.89
CA ASP A 287 41.16 -33.75 5.23
C ASP A 287 40.79 -34.46 6.53
N THR A 288 40.38 -35.72 6.36
CA THR A 288 40.76 -36.83 7.22
C THR A 288 42.28 -36.92 7.31
N ALA A 289 42.79 -36.63 8.50
CA ALA A 289 43.82 -37.49 9.04
C ALA A 289 43.06 -38.77 9.49
N ALA A 290 43.48 -39.96 9.04
CA ALA A 290 42.94 -41.29 9.36
C ALA A 290 43.43 -42.00 10.67
N ALA A 291 43.59 -41.38 11.83
CA ALA A 291 44.32 -40.15 11.87
C ALA A 291 45.55 -40.18 10.92
N ASP A 292 46.06 -41.37 10.58
CA ASP A 292 47.29 -41.66 9.85
C ASP A 292 47.08 -42.45 8.55
#